data_AF-A0A2R6EPK5-F1
#
_entry.id   AF-A0A2R6EPK5-F1
#
_cell.length_a   1.000
_cell.length_b   1.000
_cell.length_c   1.000
_cell.angle_alpha   90.00
_cell.angle_beta   90.00
_cell.angle_gamma   90.00
#
_symmetry.space_group_name_H-M   'P 1'
#
loop_
_entity.id
_entity.type
_entity.pdbx_description
1 polymer ?
#
loop_
_entity_poly.entity_id
_entity_poly.type
_entity_poly.pdbx_seq_one_letter_code
_entity_poly.pdbx_strand_id
1 'polypeptide(L)'
;MGNKNKTISFRVSEDSFETLREIAEERDLSLSAVFRDYVDMLVAHDGRVKVVSESEIGDPTGDDEFPPKVEVPKSFVREHERLELEAEHLREQLQEYKQYVNHLQEQIEDDDVEEVVHLEELDDELDTDETYRLG
;
A
#
# COMPACT_ATOMS: atom_id res chain seq x y z
N MET A 1 -40.89 -4.37 17.87
CA MET A 1 -39.96 -3.36 18.41
C MET A 1 -40.36 -2.02 17.83
N GLY A 2 -40.68 -1.02 18.67
CA GLY A 2 -41.31 0.22 18.24
C GLY A 2 -40.41 1.03 17.29
N ASN A 3 -40.91 1.30 16.08
CA ASN A 3 -40.28 2.18 15.11
C ASN A 3 -40.27 3.61 15.66
N LYS A 4 -39.18 3.99 16.33
CA LYS A 4 -38.93 5.38 16.71
C LYS A 4 -38.57 6.12 15.42
N ASN A 5 -39.57 6.71 14.76
CA ASN A 5 -39.35 7.56 13.60
C ASN A 5 -38.54 8.78 14.04
N LYS A 6 -37.21 8.73 13.89
CA LYS A 6 -36.33 9.87 14.12
C LYS A 6 -36.50 10.82 12.94
N THR A 7 -36.95 12.03 13.21
CA THR A 7 -36.97 13.09 12.21
C THR A 7 -35.57 13.68 12.12
N ILE A 8 -34.98 13.63 10.94
CA ILE A 8 -33.66 14.21 10.66
C ILE A 8 -33.90 15.36 9.70
N SER A 9 -33.49 16.57 10.08
CA SER A 9 -33.51 17.74 9.21
C SER A 9 -32.14 17.91 8.55
N PHE A 10 -32.14 18.10 7.24
CA PHE A 10 -30.94 18.35 6.45
C PHE A 10 -31.12 19.68 5.70
N ARG A 11 -30.00 20.37 5.43
CA ARG A 11 -29.99 21.58 4.60
C ARG A 11 -29.51 21.19 3.21
N VAL A 12 -30.21 21.66 2.19
CA VAL A 12 -29.86 21.45 0.78
C VAL A 12 -29.87 22.80 0.08
N SER A 13 -29.10 22.93 -0.99
CA SER A 13 -29.26 23.99 -1.99
C SER A 13 -30.67 23.97 -2.60
N GLU A 14 -31.16 25.16 -2.94
CA GLU A 14 -32.46 25.36 -3.58
C GLU A 14 -32.55 24.59 -4.91
N ASP A 15 -31.51 24.66 -5.75
CA ASP A 15 -31.46 23.96 -7.04
C ASP A 15 -31.61 22.44 -6.91
N SER A 16 -30.95 21.85 -5.92
CA SER A 16 -31.02 20.40 -5.69
C SER A 16 -32.36 20.00 -5.05
N PHE A 17 -32.99 20.89 -4.29
CA PHE A 17 -34.33 20.66 -3.77
C PHE A 17 -35.39 20.66 -4.89
N GLU A 18 -35.33 21.63 -5.80
CA GLU A 18 -36.24 21.68 -6.96
C GLU A 18 -36.05 20.46 -7.88
N THR A 19 -34.80 20.04 -8.13
CA THR A 19 -34.52 18.83 -8.91
C THR A 19 -35.09 17.56 -8.25
N LEU A 20 -34.92 17.41 -6.94
CA LEU A 20 -35.47 16.26 -6.19
C LEU A 20 -37.00 16.27 -6.16
N ARG A 21 -37.60 17.45 -6.15
CA ARG A 21 -39.04 17.62 -6.21
C ARG A 21 -39.59 17.20 -7.57
N GLU A 22 -38.97 17.65 -8.66
CA GLU A 22 -39.34 17.26 -10.03
C GLU A 22 -39.28 15.74 -10.21
N ILE A 23 -38.21 15.08 -9.75
CA ILE A 23 -38.06 13.61 -9.78
C ILE A 23 -39.14 12.92 -8.94
N ALA A 24 -39.50 13.49 -7.79
CA ALA A 24 -40.53 12.93 -6.92
C ALA A 24 -41.93 13.04 -7.54
N GLU A 25 -42.23 14.17 -8.19
CA GLU A 25 -43.49 14.39 -8.92
C GLU A 25 -43.61 13.47 -10.15
N GLU A 26 -42.53 13.27 -10.91
CA GLU A 26 -42.50 12.34 -12.06
C GLU A 26 -42.80 10.89 -11.65
N ARG A 27 -42.39 10.49 -10.43
CA ARG A 27 -42.55 9.13 -9.91
C ARG A 27 -43.76 8.94 -9.00
N ASP A 28 -44.62 9.95 -8.82
CA ASP A 28 -45.75 9.94 -7.88
C ASP A 28 -45.34 9.58 -6.43
N LEU A 29 -44.13 9.97 -6.02
CA LEU A 29 -43.57 9.67 -4.70
C LEU A 29 -43.46 10.94 -3.84
N SER A 30 -43.56 10.78 -2.53
CA SER A 30 -43.19 11.87 -1.62
C SER A 30 -41.68 12.10 -1.64
N LEU A 31 -41.23 13.35 -1.51
CA LEU A 31 -39.80 13.68 -1.40
C LEU A 31 -39.08 12.86 -0.31
N SER A 32 -39.75 12.65 0.81
CA SER A 32 -39.27 11.83 1.92
C SER A 32 -39.12 10.34 1.56
N ALA A 33 -39.91 9.83 0.63
CA ALA A 33 -39.79 8.45 0.14
C ALA A 33 -38.60 8.31 -0.81
N VAL A 34 -38.44 9.22 -1.76
CA VAL A 34 -37.27 9.26 -2.68
C VAL A 34 -35.96 9.32 -1.90
N PHE A 35 -35.90 10.15 -0.85
CA PHE A 35 -34.72 10.25 -0.01
C PHE A 35 -34.43 8.96 0.77
N ARG A 36 -35.47 8.30 1.30
CA ARG A 36 -35.30 7.02 2.00
C ARG A 36 -34.79 5.95 1.06
N ASP A 37 -35.39 5.82 -0.12
CA ASP A 37 -34.98 4.83 -1.11
C ASP A 37 -33.52 5.02 -1.53
N TYR A 38 -33.07 6.27 -1.68
CA TYR A 38 -31.66 6.57 -1.97
C TYR A 38 -30.74 6.18 -0.81
N VAL A 39 -31.09 6.51 0.43
CA VAL A 39 -30.32 6.14 1.62
C VAL A 39 -30.29 4.62 1.81
N ASP A 40 -31.42 3.94 1.60
CA ASP A 40 -31.52 2.49 1.71
C ASP A 40 -30.66 1.79 0.67
N MET A 41 -30.64 2.28 -0.58
CA MET A 41 -29.74 1.78 -1.62
C MET A 41 -28.26 2.03 -1.29
N LEU A 42 -27.93 3.21 -0.76
CA LEU A 42 -26.56 3.52 -0.35
C LEU A 42 -26.07 2.62 0.80
N VAL A 43 -26.93 2.35 1.79
CA VAL A 43 -26.62 1.47 2.93
C VAL A 43 -26.53 0.01 2.47
N ALA A 44 -27.43 -0.46 1.62
CA ALA A 44 -27.45 -1.83 1.12
C ALA A 44 -26.16 -2.21 0.37
N HIS A 45 -25.55 -1.24 -0.32
CA HIS A 45 -24.33 -1.44 -1.09
C HIS A 45 -23.06 -0.92 -0.38
N ASP A 46 -23.12 -0.61 0.93
CA ASP A 46 -21.97 -0.15 1.71
C ASP A 46 -21.25 1.06 1.06
N GLY A 47 -22.02 2.01 0.57
CA GLY A 47 -21.51 3.19 -0.14
C GLY A 47 -20.96 2.92 -1.55
N ARG A 48 -20.98 1.67 -2.05
CA ARG A 48 -20.51 1.29 -3.39
C ARG A 48 -21.58 1.51 -4.46
N VAL A 49 -22.23 2.67 -4.43
CA VAL A 49 -23.22 3.08 -5.43
C VAL A 49 -22.65 4.22 -6.27
N LYS A 50 -22.53 4.01 -7.58
CA LYS A 50 -22.22 5.07 -8.53
C LYS A 50 -23.50 5.42 -9.29
N VAL A 51 -24.01 6.64 -9.09
CA VAL A 51 -25.10 7.18 -9.91
C VAL A 51 -24.47 7.59 -11.24
N VAL A 52 -24.77 6.84 -12.30
CA VAL A 52 -24.38 7.16 -13.68
C VAL A 52 -25.59 7.71 -14.42
N SER A 53 -25.37 8.69 -15.28
CA SER A 53 -26.42 9.22 -16.16
C SER A 53 -26.84 8.14 -17.18
N GLU A 54 -28.09 8.15 -17.65
CA GLU A 54 -28.56 7.17 -18.65
C GLU A 54 -27.66 7.15 -19.91
N SER A 55 -27.05 8.28 -20.25
CA SER A 55 -26.09 8.44 -21.35
C SER A 55 -24.75 7.72 -21.14
N GLU A 56 -24.38 7.44 -19.88
CA GLU A 56 -23.13 6.78 -19.48
C GLU A 56 -23.34 5.32 -19.08
N ILE A 57 -24.59 4.85 -19.05
CA ILE A 57 -24.90 3.42 -19.02
C ILE A 57 -24.51 2.88 -20.39
N GLY A 58 -23.23 2.56 -20.55
CA GLY A 58 -22.81 1.61 -21.58
C GLY A 58 -23.67 0.36 -21.46
N ASP A 59 -23.99 -0.25 -22.60
CA ASP A 59 -24.89 -1.41 -22.71
C ASP A 59 -24.69 -2.37 -21.52
N PRO A 60 -25.73 -2.66 -20.70
CA PRO A 60 -25.62 -3.56 -19.54
C PRO A 60 -25.27 -5.00 -19.94
N THR A 61 -25.08 -5.27 -21.23
CA THR A 61 -24.57 -6.52 -21.79
C THR A 61 -23.03 -6.62 -21.78
N GLY A 62 -22.31 -5.60 -21.30
CA GLY A 62 -20.90 -5.74 -20.98
C GLY A 62 -20.76 -6.67 -19.77
N ASP A 63 -20.16 -7.84 -19.97
CA ASP A 63 -19.85 -8.88 -18.98
C ASP A 63 -18.83 -8.41 -17.90
N ASP A 64 -18.71 -7.09 -17.70
CA ASP A 64 -17.74 -6.42 -16.84
C ASP A 64 -18.22 -6.47 -15.38
N GLU A 65 -18.00 -7.62 -14.75
CA GLU A 65 -18.25 -7.86 -13.33
C GLU A 65 -17.49 -6.83 -12.48
N PHE A 66 -18.18 -6.14 -11.55
CA PHE A 66 -17.57 -5.18 -10.63
C PHE A 66 -17.13 -5.88 -9.33
N PRO A 67 -15.90 -5.65 -8.81
CA PRO A 67 -14.86 -4.76 -9.33
C PRO A 67 -14.24 -5.28 -10.63
N PRO A 68 -13.82 -4.39 -11.54
CA PRO A 68 -13.35 -4.76 -12.88
C PRO A 68 -12.21 -5.78 -12.78
N LYS A 69 -12.43 -6.95 -13.35
CA LYS A 69 -11.43 -8.02 -13.43
C LYS A 69 -10.66 -7.87 -14.73
N VAL A 70 -9.34 -7.83 -14.64
CA VAL A 70 -8.46 -7.83 -15.82
C VAL A 70 -7.86 -9.23 -15.95
N GLU A 71 -8.10 -9.88 -17.09
CA GLU A 71 -7.43 -11.16 -17.39
C GLU A 71 -5.95 -10.92 -17.70
N VAL A 72 -5.08 -11.49 -16.89
CA VAL A 72 -3.63 -11.44 -17.10
C VAL A 72 -3.12 -12.78 -17.62
N PRO A 73 -2.19 -12.79 -18.61
CA PRO A 73 -1.55 -14.03 -19.05
C PRO A 73 -0.81 -14.72 -17.90
N LYS A 74 -0.83 -16.06 -17.90
CA LYS A 74 -0.09 -16.86 -16.90
C LYS A 74 1.42 -16.57 -16.87
N SER A 75 2.00 -16.10 -17.98
CA SER A 75 3.40 -15.68 -18.04
C SER A 75 3.68 -14.48 -17.15
N PHE A 76 2.76 -13.51 -17.10
CA PHE A 76 2.88 -12.32 -16.27
C PHE A 76 2.87 -12.68 -14.79
N VAL A 77 1.94 -13.55 -14.37
CA VAL A 77 1.85 -14.01 -12.98
C VAL A 77 3.14 -14.72 -12.55
N ARG A 78 3.65 -15.63 -13.38
CA ARG A 78 4.91 -16.35 -13.10
C ARG A 78 6.12 -15.44 -13.02
N GLU A 79 6.19 -14.43 -13.89
CA GLU A 79 7.27 -13.46 -13.86
C GLU A 79 7.21 -12.61 -12.60
N HIS A 80 6.01 -12.14 -12.23
CA HIS A 80 5.79 -11.38 -11.01
C HIS A 80 6.21 -12.19 -9.78
N GLU A 81 5.74 -13.44 -9.66
CA GLU A 81 6.13 -14.33 -8.57
C GLU A 81 7.66 -14.54 -8.52
N ARG A 82 8.31 -14.74 -9.68
CA ARG A 82 9.78 -14.85 -9.75
C ARG A 82 10.46 -13.58 -9.24
N LEU A 83 9.99 -12.42 -9.67
CA LEU A 83 10.55 -11.12 -9.28
C LEU A 83 10.33 -10.83 -7.79
N GLU A 84 9.17 -11.21 -7.24
CA GLU A 84 8.91 -11.10 -5.80
C GLU A 84 9.88 -11.95 -4.98
N LEU A 85 10.09 -13.20 -5.39
CA LEU A 85 11.06 -14.11 -4.74
C LEU A 85 12.51 -13.62 -4.89
N GLU A 86 12.88 -13.11 -6.06
CA GLU A 86 14.21 -12.52 -6.29
C GLU A 86 14.42 -11.29 -5.41
N ALA A 87 13.43 -10.41 -5.31
CA ALA A 87 13.48 -9.23 -4.46
C ALA A 87 13.54 -9.59 -2.97
N GLU A 88 12.81 -10.62 -2.53
CA GLU A 88 12.90 -11.16 -1.17
C GLU A 88 14.32 -11.68 -0.88
N HIS A 89 14.87 -12.50 -1.78
CA HIS A 89 16.23 -13.03 -1.63
C HIS A 89 17.28 -11.92 -1.57
N LEU A 90 17.18 -10.88 -2.40
CA LEU A 90 18.09 -9.74 -2.36
C LEU A 90 18.00 -8.95 -1.05
N ARG A 91 16.80 -8.85 -0.45
CA ARG A 91 16.64 -8.22 0.87
C ARG A 91 17.30 -9.03 1.97
N GLU A 92 17.19 -10.36 1.92
CA GLU A 92 17.88 -11.26 2.86
C GLU A 92 19.40 -11.10 2.77
N GLN A 93 19.96 -11.14 1.56
CA GLN A 93 21.41 -10.91 1.35
C GLN A 93 21.85 -9.54 1.90
N LEU A 94 21.10 -8.47 1.62
CA LEU A 94 21.41 -7.15 2.15
C LEU A 94 21.33 -7.10 3.68
N GLN A 95 20.41 -7.83 4.29
CA GLN A 95 20.30 -7.92 5.74
C GLN A 95 21.50 -8.65 6.33
N GLU A 96 21.92 -9.77 5.74
CA GLU A 96 23.12 -10.51 6.15
C GLU A 96 24.37 -9.65 6.05
N TYR A 97 24.58 -8.93 4.94
CA TYR A 97 25.71 -8.01 4.80
C TYR A 97 25.70 -6.90 5.85
N LYS A 98 24.53 -6.33 6.15
CA LYS A 98 24.42 -5.31 7.22
C LYS A 98 24.79 -5.89 8.58
N GLN A 99 24.31 -7.10 8.89
CA GLN A 99 24.65 -7.78 10.14
C GLN A 99 26.15 -8.07 10.23
N TYR A 100 26.77 -8.50 9.14
CA TYR A 100 28.21 -8.73 9.08
C TYR A 100 29.02 -7.45 9.26
N VAL A 101 28.63 -6.35 8.60
CA VAL A 101 29.27 -5.04 8.80
C VAL A 101 29.13 -4.57 10.25
N ASN A 102 27.94 -4.71 10.84
CA ASN A 102 27.73 -4.37 12.24
C ASN A 102 28.62 -5.22 13.16
N HIS A 103 28.74 -6.53 12.90
CA HIS A 103 29.61 -7.40 13.67
C HIS A 103 31.08 -6.99 13.59
N LEU A 104 31.58 -6.64 12.39
CA LEU A 104 32.93 -6.12 12.22
C LEU A 104 33.12 -4.78 12.94
N GLN A 105 32.12 -3.90 12.88
CA GLN A 105 32.14 -2.63 13.58
C GLN A 105 32.17 -2.83 15.10
N GLU A 106 31.35 -3.73 15.62
CA GLU A 106 31.37 -4.13 17.04
C GLU A 106 32.73 -4.71 17.43
N GLN A 107 33.36 -5.57 16.61
CA GLN A 107 34.72 -6.06 16.88
C GLN A 107 35.75 -4.93 16.96
N ILE A 108 35.68 -3.94 16.07
CA ILE A 108 36.59 -2.78 16.08
C ILE A 108 36.31 -1.85 17.26
N GLU A 109 35.07 -1.75 17.72
CA GLU A 109 34.65 -0.91 18.84
C GLU A 109 34.89 -1.58 20.21
N ASP A 110 34.74 -2.92 20.30
CA ASP A 110 34.93 -3.73 21.51
C ASP A 110 36.40 -4.13 21.73
N ASP A 111 37.19 -4.30 20.67
CA ASP A 111 38.64 -4.26 20.80
C ASP A 111 39.00 -2.80 21.13
N ASP A 112 39.05 -2.48 22.42
CA ASP A 112 39.83 -1.35 22.93
C ASP A 112 41.19 -1.46 22.25
N VAL A 113 41.40 -0.62 21.24
CA VAL A 113 42.57 -0.66 20.37
C VAL A 113 43.77 -0.15 21.18
N GLU A 114 44.21 -0.94 22.16
CA GLU A 114 45.34 -0.67 23.04
C GLU A 114 46.68 -0.92 22.31
N GLU A 115 46.66 -1.52 21.11
CA GLU A 115 47.88 -1.78 20.33
C GLU A 115 47.62 -1.76 18.81
N VAL A 116 47.33 -0.57 18.23
CA VAL A 116 47.58 -0.39 16.79
C VAL A 116 49.08 -0.41 16.58
N VAL A 117 49.64 -1.54 16.15
CA VAL A 117 51.02 -1.56 15.68
C VAL A 117 51.06 -0.92 14.31
N HIS A 118 51.58 0.30 14.22
CA HIS A 118 51.80 0.95 12.94
C HIS A 118 52.94 0.22 12.22
N LEU A 119 52.71 -0.21 10.99
CA LEU A 119 53.72 -0.94 10.18
C LEU A 119 55.03 -0.14 10.03
N GLU A 120 54.95 1.19 10.11
CA GLU A 120 56.07 2.12 10.09
C GLU A 120 56.97 1.97 11.34
N GLU A 121 56.41 1.59 12.50
CA GLU A 121 57.14 1.40 13.75
C GLU A 121 57.89 0.05 13.79
N LEU A 122 57.38 -0.97 13.07
CA LEU A 122 58.04 -2.28 12.93
C LEU A 122 59.23 -2.24 11.97
N ASP A 123 59.20 -1.39 10.94
CA ASP A 123 60.32 -1.22 10.01
C ASP A 123 61.55 -0.60 10.72
N ASP A 124 61.33 0.32 11.67
CA ASP A 124 62.41 0.92 12.48
C ASP A 124 63.05 -0.10 13.45
N GLU A 125 62.29 -1.06 13.99
CA GLU A 125 62.81 -2.15 14.84
C GLU A 125 63.58 -3.20 14.02
N LEU A 126 63.09 -3.55 12.83
CA LEU A 126 63.72 -4.52 11.91
C LEU A 126 65.09 -4.07 11.36
N ASP A 127 65.36 -2.76 11.34
CA ASP A 127 66.68 -2.21 11.00
C ASP A 127 67.69 -2.29 12.15
N THR A 128 67.27 -2.69 13.36
CA THR A 128 68.14 -2.68 14.56
C THR A 128 68.54 -4.05 15.12
N ASP A 129 67.81 -5.15 14.89
CA ASP A 129 68.28 -6.48 15.33
C ASP A 129 67.83 -7.64 14.40
N GLU A 130 68.83 -8.41 13.96
CA GLU A 130 68.79 -9.75 13.35
C GLU A 130 67.89 -10.00 12.12
N THR A 131 68.45 -9.72 10.93
CA THR A 131 68.06 -10.41 9.68
C THR A 131 68.08 -11.93 9.85
N TYR A 132 66.92 -12.55 10.05
CA TYR A 132 66.76 -14.00 10.01
C TYR A 132 66.95 -14.50 8.57
N ARG A 133 68.14 -14.99 8.26
CA ARG A 133 68.37 -15.81 7.06
C ARG A 133 67.80 -17.21 7.28
N LEU A 134 66.63 -17.50 6.69
CA LEU A 134 66.27 -18.87 6.41
C LEU A 134 67.21 -19.41 5.33
N GLY A 135 67.96 -20.46 5.69
CA GLY A 135 68.78 -21.26 4.78
C GLY A 135 68.00 -22.35 4.09
#